data_AF-A0A1M3MTJ6-F1
#
_entry.id   AF-A0A1M3MTJ6-F1
#
_cell.length_a   1.000
_cell.length_b   1.000
_cell.length_c   1.000
_cell.angle_alpha   90.00
_cell.angle_beta   90.00
_cell.angle_gamma   90.00
#
_symmetry.space_group_name_H-M   'P 1'
#
loop_
_entity.id
_entity.type
_entity.pdbx_description
1 polymer ?
#
loop_
_entity_poly.entity_id
_entity_poly.type
_entity_poly.pdbx_seq_one_letter_code
_entity_poly.pdbx_strand_id
1 'polypeptide(L)'
;MKTLVIASSLLLLVACTTRSAPKEVGREPAPATTASATIEPVATAPSASAAPSASAPAGVKCGEATCAPGMVCCNASCGICTPPDGACIQMVCEPKGDAAAPRRLSVPLESACTTDADCRLHASYCPDAPCACLALGTSEEGRKCTKPAVNCLVYPCTKKVARCQAGACVVASP
;
A
#
# COMPACT_ATOMS: atom_id res chain seq x y z
N MET A 1 66.82 30.60 -1.01
CA MET A 1 66.43 30.24 0.37
C MET A 1 65.52 29.00 0.24
N LYS A 2 66.14 27.81 0.18
CA LYS A 2 66.03 26.72 1.19
C LYS A 2 64.62 26.14 1.35
N THR A 3 64.35 25.13 0.54
CA THR A 3 63.70 23.83 0.84
C THR A 3 62.85 23.70 2.11
N LEU A 4 61.61 23.21 1.96
CA LEU A 4 61.15 22.04 2.74
C LEU A 4 59.94 21.38 2.07
N VAL A 5 60.19 20.23 1.44
CA VAL A 5 59.22 19.17 1.17
C VAL A 5 59.32 18.22 2.37
N ILE A 6 58.24 18.02 3.13
CA ILE A 6 58.12 16.86 4.01
C ILE A 6 56.72 16.28 3.84
N ALA A 7 56.68 15.19 3.09
CA ALA A 7 55.62 14.19 3.14
C ALA A 7 55.50 13.67 4.58
N SER A 8 54.29 13.70 5.16
CA SER A 8 54.00 12.93 6.36
C SER A 8 52.87 11.97 6.06
N SER A 9 53.31 10.75 5.79
CA SER A 9 52.53 9.53 5.79
C SER A 9 51.80 9.36 7.13
N LEU A 10 50.49 9.18 7.09
CA LEU A 10 49.80 8.41 8.12
C LEU A 10 48.92 7.37 7.44
N LEU A 11 49.58 6.26 7.13
CA LEU A 11 49.00 5.03 6.61
C LEU A 11 48.70 4.12 7.81
N LEU A 12 47.52 3.47 7.76
CA LEU A 12 47.07 2.28 8.50
C LEU A 12 46.69 2.43 9.98
N LEU A 13 45.38 2.34 10.24
CA LEU A 13 44.81 1.21 11.01
C LEU A 13 43.42 0.88 10.43
N VAL A 14 43.41 0.07 9.37
CA VAL A 14 42.23 -0.72 8.98
C VAL A 14 42.17 -1.89 9.95
N ALA A 15 41.36 -1.77 10.99
CA ALA A 15 40.98 -2.89 11.83
C ALA A 15 39.68 -3.50 11.29
N CYS A 16 39.83 -4.58 10.54
CA CYS A 16 38.76 -5.53 10.24
C CYS A 16 38.35 -6.24 11.54
N THR A 17 37.11 -6.09 12.02
CA THR A 17 36.48 -7.14 12.85
C THR A 17 34.96 -7.18 12.66
N THR A 18 34.53 -8.26 12.00
CA THR A 18 33.31 -9.05 12.22
C THR A 18 31.93 -8.44 11.93
N ARG A 19 31.49 -8.76 10.71
CA ARG A 19 30.12 -9.00 10.26
C ARG A 19 29.36 -9.91 11.25
N SER A 20 28.31 -9.38 11.88
CA SER A 20 27.27 -10.19 12.54
C SER A 20 25.98 -10.08 11.73
N ALA A 21 25.62 -11.15 11.03
CA ALA A 21 24.32 -11.34 10.41
C ALA A 21 23.31 -11.88 11.45
N PRO A 22 22.00 -11.70 11.23
CA PRO A 22 20.97 -11.80 12.26
C PRO A 22 20.61 -13.25 12.62
N LYS A 23 20.20 -13.44 13.87
CA LYS A 23 19.63 -14.69 14.38
C LYS A 23 18.14 -14.71 14.02
N GLU A 24 17.82 -15.44 12.96
CA GLU A 24 16.45 -15.84 12.59
C GLU A 24 15.85 -16.70 13.73
N VAL A 25 14.80 -16.21 14.38
CA VAL A 25 13.93 -17.04 15.24
C VAL A 25 12.48 -16.84 14.80
N GLY A 26 11.99 -17.86 14.10
CA GLY A 26 10.68 -18.47 14.36
C GLY A 26 9.45 -17.65 14.01
N ARG A 27 9.07 -17.63 12.73
CA ARG A 27 7.67 -17.48 12.36
C ARG A 27 6.99 -18.84 12.50
N GLU A 28 6.10 -18.90 13.47
CA GLU A 28 5.16 -20.00 13.68
C GLU A 28 4.29 -20.19 12.43
N PRO A 29 4.21 -21.42 11.86
CA PRO A 29 3.35 -21.70 10.72
C PRO A 29 1.89 -21.76 11.16
N ALA A 30 1.02 -21.17 10.33
CA ALA A 30 -0.42 -21.31 10.41
C ALA A 30 -0.83 -22.81 10.39
N PRO A 31 -1.93 -23.18 11.06
CA PRO A 31 -2.37 -24.57 11.13
C PRO A 31 -2.73 -25.12 9.75
N ALA A 32 -2.18 -26.30 9.46
CA ALA A 32 -2.54 -27.12 8.33
C ALA A 32 -4.00 -27.60 8.44
N THR A 33 -4.66 -27.54 7.30
CA THR A 33 -5.99 -28.09 7.03
C THR A 33 -5.99 -29.61 7.19
N THR A 34 -6.90 -30.16 8.01
CA THR A 34 -7.35 -31.56 7.89
C THR A 34 -8.81 -31.70 8.33
N ALA A 35 -9.71 -31.78 7.35
CA ALA A 35 -10.93 -32.56 7.43
C ALA A 35 -11.25 -33.04 6.01
N SER A 36 -10.55 -34.11 5.62
CA SER A 36 -10.89 -34.94 4.47
C SER A 36 -12.04 -35.85 4.93
N ALA A 37 -13.26 -35.57 4.48
CA ALA A 37 -14.34 -36.53 4.50
C ALA A 37 -14.43 -37.12 3.09
N THR A 38 -13.88 -38.31 2.96
CA THR A 38 -13.99 -39.21 1.81
C THR A 38 -15.46 -39.53 1.54
N ILE A 39 -16.00 -39.10 0.39
CA ILE A 39 -17.08 -39.84 -0.31
C ILE A 39 -16.88 -39.68 -1.82
N GLU A 40 -16.38 -40.72 -2.45
CA GLU A 40 -16.65 -41.15 -3.84
C GLU A 40 -17.05 -42.64 -3.71
N PRO A 41 -17.77 -43.29 -4.65
CA PRO A 41 -18.25 -42.81 -5.94
C PRO A 41 -19.73 -43.20 -6.21
N VAL A 42 -20.38 -42.59 -7.21
CA VAL A 42 -21.21 -43.38 -8.12
C VAL A 42 -21.28 -42.73 -9.49
N ALA A 43 -20.62 -43.37 -10.45
CA ALA A 43 -20.83 -43.14 -11.86
C ALA A 43 -22.22 -43.68 -12.23
N THR A 44 -23.15 -42.82 -12.61
CA THR A 44 -24.15 -43.21 -13.60
C THR A 44 -24.64 -41.96 -14.33
N ALA A 45 -24.12 -41.73 -15.53
CA ALA A 45 -24.85 -40.96 -16.52
C ALA A 45 -26.02 -41.80 -17.03
N PRO A 46 -27.22 -41.22 -17.17
CA PRO A 46 -28.02 -41.49 -18.34
C PRO A 46 -28.12 -40.23 -19.20
N SER A 47 -27.98 -40.50 -20.48
CA SER A 47 -28.14 -39.59 -21.60
C SER A 47 -29.55 -38.99 -21.65
N ALA A 48 -29.59 -37.74 -22.11
CA ALA A 48 -30.69 -37.08 -22.83
C ALA A 48 -32.08 -37.02 -22.17
N SER A 49 -32.47 -35.83 -21.72
CA SER A 49 -33.67 -35.15 -22.26
C SER A 49 -33.68 -33.69 -21.84
N ALA A 50 -34.00 -32.81 -22.80
CA ALA A 50 -34.02 -31.36 -22.63
C ALA A 50 -34.99 -30.91 -21.54
N ALA A 51 -34.48 -30.12 -20.59
CA ALA A 51 -35.26 -29.13 -19.85
C ALA A 51 -34.64 -27.76 -20.17
N PRO A 52 -35.42 -26.67 -20.32
CA PRO A 52 -34.82 -25.36 -20.42
C PRO A 52 -34.02 -25.18 -19.13
N SER A 53 -32.70 -25.03 -19.26
CA SER A 53 -31.85 -24.58 -18.18
C SER A 53 -32.42 -23.26 -17.73
N ALA A 54 -33.26 -23.27 -16.69
CA ALA A 54 -33.74 -22.09 -16.04
C ALA A 54 -32.48 -21.40 -15.54
N SER A 55 -32.03 -20.41 -16.29
CA SER A 55 -30.97 -19.50 -15.89
C SER A 55 -31.26 -19.12 -14.46
N ALA A 56 -30.42 -19.57 -13.52
CA ALA A 56 -30.54 -19.14 -12.13
C ALA A 56 -30.75 -17.63 -12.16
N PRO A 57 -31.77 -17.08 -11.46
CA PRO A 57 -32.17 -15.70 -11.67
C PRO A 57 -30.95 -14.81 -11.56
N ALA A 58 -30.62 -14.08 -12.63
CA ALA A 58 -29.45 -13.21 -12.59
C ALA A 58 -29.62 -12.22 -11.43
N GLY A 59 -28.57 -12.04 -10.64
CA GLY A 59 -28.58 -11.09 -9.53
C GLY A 59 -28.95 -9.67 -9.98
N VAL A 60 -29.57 -8.88 -9.11
CA VAL A 60 -29.94 -7.49 -9.44
C VAL A 60 -28.76 -6.53 -9.21
N LYS A 61 -28.52 -5.63 -10.16
CA LYS A 61 -27.47 -4.62 -10.01
C LYS A 61 -27.84 -3.59 -8.94
N CYS A 62 -26.90 -3.23 -8.07
CA CYS A 62 -27.10 -2.27 -6.99
C CYS A 62 -25.85 -1.43 -6.79
N GLY A 63 -25.75 -0.29 -7.50
CA GLY A 63 -24.53 0.49 -7.55
C GLY A 63 -23.35 -0.33 -8.12
N GLU A 64 -22.25 -0.37 -7.36
CA GLU A 64 -21.08 -1.18 -7.67
C GLU A 64 -21.26 -2.68 -7.37
N ALA A 65 -22.23 -3.02 -6.53
CA ALA A 65 -22.53 -4.39 -6.17
C ALA A 65 -23.54 -5.03 -7.15
N THR A 66 -23.58 -6.36 -7.15
CA THR A 66 -24.68 -7.14 -7.72
C THR A 66 -25.24 -8.01 -6.61
N CYS A 67 -26.51 -7.84 -6.29
CA CYS A 67 -27.19 -8.59 -5.25
C CYS A 67 -27.39 -10.03 -5.67
N ALA A 68 -27.43 -10.95 -4.71
CA ALA A 68 -27.72 -12.34 -4.95
C ALA A 68 -29.10 -12.53 -5.61
N PRO A 69 -29.32 -13.64 -6.34
CA PRO A 69 -30.63 -13.98 -6.87
C PRO A 69 -31.72 -13.96 -5.79
N GLY A 70 -32.85 -13.31 -6.06
CA GLY A 70 -33.97 -13.19 -5.10
C GLY A 70 -33.84 -12.08 -4.06
N MET A 71 -32.72 -11.35 -4.02
CA MET A 71 -32.57 -10.13 -3.22
C MET A 71 -32.99 -8.89 -4.04
N VAL A 72 -33.30 -7.79 -3.37
CA VAL A 72 -33.58 -6.48 -3.99
C VAL A 72 -32.49 -5.47 -3.66
N CYS A 73 -32.27 -4.52 -4.57
CA CYS A 73 -31.38 -3.40 -4.28
C CYS A 73 -32.06 -2.47 -3.27
N CYS A 74 -31.49 -2.36 -2.07
CA CYS A 74 -31.96 -1.42 -1.06
C CYS A 74 -31.38 -0.03 -1.33
N ASN A 75 -30.05 0.08 -1.36
CA ASN A 75 -29.37 1.36 -1.48
C ASN A 75 -28.25 1.28 -2.50
N ALA A 76 -28.52 1.81 -3.69
CA ALA A 76 -27.58 1.80 -4.81
C ALA A 76 -26.33 2.65 -4.53
N SER A 77 -26.42 3.73 -3.73
CA SER A 77 -25.26 4.54 -3.37
C SER A 77 -24.25 3.77 -2.52
N CYS A 78 -24.73 2.78 -1.76
CA CYS A 78 -23.91 1.98 -0.86
C CYS A 78 -23.69 0.53 -1.36
N GLY A 79 -24.37 0.13 -2.43
CA GLY A 79 -24.41 -1.27 -2.88
C GLY A 79 -25.02 -2.23 -1.86
N ILE A 80 -25.99 -1.76 -1.06
CA ILE A 80 -26.63 -2.57 -0.02
C ILE A 80 -27.82 -3.33 -0.62
N CYS A 81 -27.81 -4.64 -0.43
CA CYS A 81 -28.87 -5.56 -0.83
C CYS A 81 -29.68 -6.01 0.39
N THR A 82 -30.98 -6.22 0.21
CA THR A 82 -31.88 -6.68 1.29
C THR A 82 -32.85 -7.73 0.73
N PRO A 83 -33.45 -8.60 1.58
CA PRO A 83 -34.55 -9.46 1.15
C PRO A 83 -35.75 -8.62 0.66
N PRO A 84 -36.67 -9.21 -0.12
CA PRO A 84 -37.96 -8.60 -0.38
C PRO A 84 -38.63 -8.19 0.94
N ASP A 85 -39.22 -7.00 0.98
CA ASP A 85 -39.88 -6.40 2.16
C ASP A 85 -38.97 -6.17 3.38
N GLY A 86 -37.66 -6.35 3.23
CA GLY A 86 -36.67 -6.05 4.25
C GLY A 86 -36.56 -4.54 4.52
N ALA A 87 -36.23 -4.18 5.76
CA ALA A 87 -35.96 -2.79 6.12
C ALA A 87 -34.82 -2.23 5.25
N CYS A 88 -34.99 -1.00 4.79
CA CYS A 88 -34.03 -0.34 3.91
C CYS A 88 -33.73 1.08 4.36
N ILE A 89 -32.45 1.39 4.55
CA ILE A 89 -31.99 2.74 4.86
C ILE A 89 -31.34 3.39 3.64
N GLN A 90 -31.87 4.55 3.27
CA GLN A 90 -31.37 5.36 2.16
C GLN A 90 -30.38 6.41 2.68
N MET A 91 -29.17 5.97 2.95
CA MET A 91 -28.04 6.83 3.32
C MET A 91 -27.17 7.13 2.10
N VAL A 92 -26.63 8.34 2.03
CA VAL A 92 -25.58 8.66 1.03
C VAL A 92 -24.27 8.09 1.56
N CYS A 93 -23.69 7.14 0.83
CA CYS A 93 -22.32 6.70 1.11
C CYS A 93 -21.34 7.69 0.51
N GLU A 94 -20.24 7.94 1.22
CA GLU A 94 -19.07 8.51 0.57
C GLU A 94 -18.69 7.58 -0.59
N PRO A 95 -18.25 8.11 -1.75
CA PRO A 95 -17.65 7.25 -2.76
C PRO A 95 -16.62 6.40 -2.02
N LYS A 96 -16.65 5.06 -2.20
CA LYS A 96 -15.50 4.23 -1.81
C LYS A 96 -14.37 4.94 -2.50
N GLY A 97 -13.56 5.67 -1.74
CA GLY A 97 -12.63 6.60 -2.36
C GLY A 97 -11.90 5.75 -3.36
N ASP A 98 -12.05 6.05 -4.66
CA ASP A 98 -11.07 5.60 -5.64
C ASP A 98 -9.80 5.95 -4.95
N ALA A 99 -9.11 4.93 -4.47
CA ALA A 99 -8.13 5.13 -3.46
C ALA A 99 -7.19 6.14 -4.10
N ALA A 100 -7.23 7.37 -3.57
CA ALA A 100 -6.05 8.16 -3.42
C ALA A 100 -5.16 7.48 -2.36
N ALA A 101 -5.07 6.14 -2.34
CA ALA A 101 -3.77 5.54 -2.60
C ALA A 101 -3.12 6.45 -3.67
N PRO A 102 -2.07 7.20 -3.33
CA PRO A 102 -1.44 8.09 -4.29
C PRO A 102 -1.23 7.23 -5.52
N ARG A 103 -1.76 7.64 -6.69
CA ARG A 103 -1.67 6.91 -7.95
C ARG A 103 -0.33 6.19 -7.92
N ARG A 104 -0.35 4.89 -7.58
CA ARG A 104 0.81 4.04 -7.78
C ARG A 104 0.73 3.91 -9.28
N LEU A 105 1.35 4.87 -9.96
CA LEU A 105 1.92 4.59 -11.27
C LEU A 105 2.54 3.22 -11.10
N SER A 106 2.21 2.33 -12.03
CA SER A 106 2.70 0.97 -12.14
C SER A 106 4.22 0.92 -12.38
N VAL A 107 5.00 1.71 -11.62
CA VAL A 107 6.44 1.59 -11.51
C VAL A 107 6.68 0.31 -10.72
N PRO A 108 7.53 -0.60 -11.22
CA PRO A 108 8.02 -1.71 -10.42
C PRO A 108 8.47 -1.16 -9.06
N LEU A 109 8.11 -1.85 -7.98
CA LEU A 109 8.60 -1.55 -6.63
C LEU A 109 10.08 -1.95 -6.53
N GLU A 110 10.91 -1.42 -7.42
CA GLU A 110 12.33 -1.30 -7.17
C GLU A 110 12.46 -0.33 -6.00
N SER A 111 13.32 -0.66 -5.04
CA SER A 111 13.53 0.14 -3.82
C SER A 111 13.68 1.62 -4.16
N ALA A 112 12.88 2.48 -3.49
CA ALA A 112 12.87 3.93 -3.70
C ALA A 112 14.23 4.59 -3.38
N CYS A 113 15.09 3.88 -2.66
CA CYS A 113 16.44 4.28 -2.33
C CYS A 113 17.33 3.05 -2.09
N THR A 114 18.65 3.22 -2.24
CA THR A 114 19.66 2.24 -1.82
C THR A 114 20.50 2.80 -0.67
N THR A 115 20.71 4.11 -0.64
CA THR A 115 21.49 4.86 0.35
C THR A 115 20.75 6.13 0.76
N ASP A 116 21.15 6.73 1.89
CA ASP A 116 20.57 8.00 2.36
C ASP A 116 20.67 9.12 1.32
N ALA A 117 21.68 9.07 0.44
CA ALA A 117 21.87 10.05 -0.63
C ALA A 117 20.79 10.00 -1.71
N ASP A 118 20.05 8.89 -1.82
CA ASP A 118 18.93 8.74 -2.76
C ASP A 118 17.65 9.41 -2.22
N CYS A 119 17.68 9.91 -0.99
CA CYS A 119 16.53 10.50 -0.32
C CYS A 119 16.71 12.00 -0.10
N ARG A 120 15.61 12.74 -0.21
CA ARG A 120 15.55 14.16 0.15
C ARG A 120 14.32 14.47 0.97
N LEU A 121 14.38 15.54 1.74
CA LEU A 121 13.23 16.08 2.45
C LEU A 121 12.45 17.05 1.56
N HIS A 122 11.13 16.98 1.64
CA HIS A 122 10.21 17.90 0.99
C HIS A 122 9.22 18.45 2.03
N ALA A 123 9.19 19.78 2.18
CA ALA A 123 8.24 20.46 3.04
C ALA A 123 6.92 20.67 2.29
N SER A 124 5.84 20.06 2.78
CA SER A 124 4.51 20.27 2.25
C SER A 124 3.83 21.48 2.89
N TYR A 125 3.34 22.36 2.03
CA TYR A 125 2.44 23.47 2.38
C TYR A 125 1.04 23.24 1.82
N CYS A 126 0.75 22.04 1.31
CA CYS A 126 -0.55 21.74 0.74
C CYS A 126 -1.58 21.46 1.83
N PRO A 127 -2.85 21.85 1.66
CA PRO A 127 -3.87 21.68 2.70
C PRO A 127 -4.27 20.21 2.94
N ASP A 128 -3.94 19.29 2.03
CA ASP A 128 -4.13 17.85 2.21
C ASP A 128 -3.02 17.18 3.05
N ALA A 129 -1.87 17.86 3.22
CA ALA A 129 -0.79 17.45 4.10
C ALA A 129 -0.10 18.70 4.70
N PRO A 130 -0.82 19.47 5.54
CA PRO A 130 -0.37 20.80 5.94
C PRO A 130 0.84 20.72 6.88
N CYS A 131 1.89 21.46 6.55
CA CYS A 131 3.11 21.57 7.36
C CYS A 131 3.79 20.23 7.66
N ALA A 132 3.68 19.28 6.73
CA ALA A 132 4.33 17.98 6.85
C ALA A 132 5.76 18.02 6.28
N CYS A 133 6.66 17.26 6.89
CA CYS A 133 7.94 16.93 6.29
C CYS A 133 7.85 15.53 5.70
N LEU A 134 8.07 15.41 4.39
CA LEU A 134 8.03 14.15 3.65
C LEU A 134 9.44 13.76 3.24
N ALA A 135 9.76 12.47 3.28
CA ALA A 135 10.98 11.93 2.69
C ALA A 135 10.62 11.32 1.34
N LEU A 136 11.21 11.84 0.27
CA LEU A 136 10.96 11.46 -1.12
C LEU A 136 12.27 11.02 -1.77
N GLY A 137 12.18 10.27 -2.87
CA GLY A 137 13.37 9.99 -3.69
C GLY A 137 13.92 11.27 -4.32
N THR A 138 15.22 11.32 -4.63
CA THR A 138 15.85 12.51 -5.25
C THR A 138 15.22 12.92 -6.58
N SER A 139 14.70 11.97 -7.36
CA SER A 139 14.02 12.22 -8.63
C SER A 139 12.50 12.38 -8.53
N GLU A 140 11.90 12.15 -7.36
CA GLU A 140 10.45 12.24 -7.18
C GLU A 140 10.02 13.69 -7.01
N GLU A 141 9.23 14.29 -7.90
CA GLU A 141 8.77 15.68 -7.72
C GLU A 141 7.83 15.79 -6.52
N GLY A 142 7.96 16.86 -5.73
CA GLY A 142 7.03 17.14 -4.64
C GLY A 142 5.59 17.29 -5.15
N ARG A 143 4.61 16.82 -4.36
CA ARG A 143 3.19 16.96 -4.72
C ARG A 143 2.84 18.43 -4.95
N LYS A 144 2.20 18.73 -6.09
CA LYS A 144 1.62 20.04 -6.36
C LYS A 144 0.31 20.20 -5.59
N CYS A 145 0.15 21.32 -4.89
CA CYS A 145 -1.08 21.60 -4.17
C CYS A 145 -2.23 21.85 -5.15
N THR A 146 -3.38 21.22 -4.90
CA THR A 146 -4.62 21.43 -5.68
C THR A 146 -5.45 22.61 -5.17
N LYS A 147 -5.06 23.15 -4.02
CA LYS A 147 -5.68 24.28 -3.32
C LYS A 147 -4.59 25.24 -2.82
N PRO A 148 -4.94 26.49 -2.46
CA PRO A 148 -3.96 27.45 -1.95
C PRO A 148 -3.16 26.89 -0.78
N ALA A 149 -1.85 27.18 -0.78
CA ALA A 149 -0.93 26.71 0.23
C ALA A 149 -1.24 27.32 1.60
N VAL A 150 -0.99 26.55 2.66
CA VAL A 150 -1.06 27.02 4.04
C VAL A 150 0.25 27.69 4.45
N ASN A 151 0.18 28.59 5.42
CA ASN A 151 1.36 29.20 6.03
C ASN A 151 1.76 28.42 7.27
N CYS A 152 2.95 27.83 7.25
CA CYS A 152 3.54 27.15 8.40
C CYS A 152 4.36 28.12 9.23
N LEU A 153 4.20 28.09 10.56
CA LEU A 153 4.95 28.93 11.47
C LEU A 153 6.46 28.62 11.46
N VAL A 154 6.81 27.35 11.27
CA VAL A 154 8.19 26.86 11.20
C VAL A 154 8.33 26.00 9.94
N TYR A 155 9.52 26.01 9.33
CA TYR A 155 9.82 25.12 8.22
C TYR A 155 9.65 23.65 8.65
N PRO A 156 8.74 22.88 8.01
CA PRO A 156 8.36 21.54 8.47
C PRO A 156 9.52 20.54 8.64
N CYS A 157 10.55 20.69 7.81
CA CYS A 157 11.70 19.80 7.80
C CYS A 157 12.89 20.29 8.64
N THR A 158 12.68 21.29 9.50
CA THR A 158 13.72 21.79 10.42
C THR A 158 14.26 20.66 11.30
N LYS A 159 15.59 20.52 11.35
CA LYS A 159 16.31 19.53 12.17
C LYS A 159 15.86 18.07 11.92
N LYS A 160 15.53 17.75 10.67
CA LYS A 160 15.25 16.39 10.22
C LYS A 160 16.22 16.03 9.11
N VAL A 161 16.41 14.73 8.88
CA VAL A 161 17.16 14.19 7.73
C VAL A 161 16.32 13.15 7.02
N ALA A 162 16.56 12.96 5.72
CA ALA A 162 16.02 11.82 5.00
C ALA A 162 17.01 10.65 5.12
N ARG A 163 16.51 9.45 5.36
CA ARG A 163 17.32 8.22 5.43
C ARG A 163 16.71 7.16 4.54
N CYS A 164 17.55 6.32 3.96
CA CYS A 164 17.09 5.13 3.29
C CYS A 164 16.97 3.99 4.28
N GLN A 165 15.73 3.56 4.54
CA GLN A 165 15.46 2.45 5.45
C GLN A 165 14.66 1.38 4.72
N ALA A 166 15.25 0.19 4.59
CA ALA A 166 14.63 -0.95 3.93
C ALA A 166 14.10 -0.64 2.52
N GLY A 167 14.85 0.17 1.75
CA GLY A 167 14.47 0.55 0.40
C GLY A 167 13.40 1.65 0.31
N ALA A 168 13.07 2.31 1.42
CA ALA A 168 12.15 3.44 1.46
C ALA A 168 12.79 4.67 2.10
N CYS A 169 12.51 5.85 1.54
CA CYS A 169 12.92 7.10 2.14
C CYS A 169 12.05 7.42 3.35
N VAL A 170 12.68 7.61 4.51
CA VAL A 170 12.01 7.93 5.77
C VAL A 170 12.55 9.22 6.36
N VAL A 171 11.70 9.94 7.09
CA VAL A 171 12.12 11.13 7.86
C VAL A 171 12.66 10.66 9.20
N ALA A 172 13.91 11.01 9.50
CA ALA A 172 14.59 10.67 10.73
C ALA A 172 15.06 11.94 11.47
N SER A 173 15.38 11.77 12.75
CA SER A 173 16.18 12.75 13.49
C SER A 173 17.64 12.68 12.99
N PRO A 174 18.36 13.82 12.97
CA PRO A 174 19.74 13.90 12.50
C PRO A 174 20.68 12.97 13.27
#